data_AF-A0A2V8BPU8-F1
#
_entry.id   AF-A0A2V8BPU8-F1
#
_cell.length_a   1.000
_cell.length_b   1.000
_cell.length_c   1.000
_cell.angle_alpha   90.00
_cell.angle_beta   90.00
_cell.angle_gamma   90.00
#
_symmetry.space_group_name_H-M   'P 1'
#
loop_
_entity.id
_entity.type
_entity.pdbx_description
1 polymer ?
#
loop_
_entity_poly.entity_id
_entity_poly.type
_entity_poly.pdbx_seq_one_letter_code
_entity_poly.pdbx_strand_id
1 'polypeptide(L)'
;MQAHTAKYVATSRLFVEVGVGASWGVHTLWPEPGVTLDTISVTEQSTGLTYRAAPAYTQTSTDPKTVRASASYVTGSHFAKFGISERFGRNIAVSNTDQEMTYRFQNGSVPRARLEGQLIAAGALRRSRRRR
;
A
#
# COMPACT_ATOMS: atom_id res chain seq x y z
N MET A 1 -13.70 17.20 8.29
CA MET A 1 -14.11 17.26 6.86
C MET A 1 -15.10 18.40 6.73
N GLN A 2 -14.90 19.30 5.76
CA GLN A 2 -15.82 20.41 5.51
C GLN A 2 -16.24 20.37 4.04
N ALA A 3 -17.55 20.31 3.80
CA ALA A 3 -18.13 20.33 2.47
C ALA A 3 -19.25 21.36 2.45
N HIS A 4 -19.27 22.17 1.41
CA HIS A 4 -20.26 23.20 1.17
C HIS A 4 -20.96 22.89 -0.15
N THR A 5 -22.27 23.05 -0.17
CA THR A 5 -23.07 22.86 -1.39
C THR A 5 -24.06 24.00 -1.48
N ALA A 6 -24.08 24.65 -2.64
CA ALA A 6 -25.02 25.70 -2.98
C ALA A 6 -25.91 25.23 -4.12
N LYS A 7 -27.21 25.50 -3.98
CA LYS A 7 -28.22 25.26 -5.00
C LYS A 7 -28.81 26.59 -5.39
N TYR A 8 -28.95 26.82 -6.69
CA TYR A 8 -29.49 28.05 -7.23
C TYR A 8 -30.54 27.74 -8.29
N VAL A 9 -31.71 28.33 -8.13
CA VAL A 9 -32.80 28.26 -9.11
C VAL A 9 -32.71 29.52 -9.96
N ALA A 10 -32.12 29.40 -11.15
CA ALA A 10 -31.95 30.54 -12.04
C ALA A 10 -33.28 30.94 -12.70
N THR A 11 -34.12 29.96 -13.02
CA THR A 11 -35.50 30.16 -13.49
C THR A 11 -36.37 28.99 -13.00
N SER A 12 -37.68 29.06 -13.23
CA SER A 12 -38.62 27.95 -12.94
C SER A 12 -38.29 26.64 -13.68
N ARG A 13 -37.34 26.68 -14.62
CA ARG A 13 -36.94 25.54 -15.46
C ARG A 13 -35.43 25.26 -15.44
N LEU A 14 -34.62 26.14 -14.86
CA LEU A 14 -33.16 26.05 -14.84
C LEU A 14 -32.64 26.00 -13.40
N PHE A 15 -31.94 24.92 -13.08
CA PHE A 15 -31.34 24.68 -11.78
C PHE A 15 -29.84 24.52 -11.91
N VAL A 16 -29.09 25.13 -10.99
CA VAL A 16 -27.64 25.04 -10.90
C VAL A 16 -27.26 24.57 -9.50
N GLU A 17 -26.31 23.65 -9.42
CA GLU A 17 -25.72 23.18 -8.17
C GLU A 17 -24.20 23.24 -8.25
N VAL A 18 -23.58 23.81 -7.23
CA VAL A 18 -22.13 23.83 -7.06
C VAL A 18 -21.78 23.28 -5.69
N GLY A 19 -20.76 22.44 -5.61
CA GLY A 19 -20.28 21.88 -4.36
C GLY A 19 -18.77 21.92 -4.29
N VAL A 20 -18.25 22.25 -3.12
CA VAL A 20 -16.83 22.16 -2.80
C VAL A 20 -16.64 21.33 -1.54
N GLY A 21 -15.65 20.44 -1.55
CA GLY A 21 -15.34 19.59 -0.42
C GLY A 21 -13.85 19.51 -0.20
N ALA A 22 -13.43 19.58 1.06
CA ALA A 22 -12.06 19.32 1.45
C ALA A 22 -12.04 18.28 2.57
N SER A 23 -11.14 17.32 2.42
CA SER A 23 -10.85 16.32 3.45
C SER A 23 -9.36 16.23 3.64
N TRP A 24 -8.93 15.99 4.88
CA TRP A 24 -7.57 15.61 5.20
C TRP A 24 -7.63 14.21 5.78
N GLY A 25 -6.84 13.29 5.24
CA GLY A 25 -6.53 12.01 5.88
C GLY A 25 -5.03 11.85 6.11
N VAL A 26 -4.66 11.29 7.26
CA VAL A 26 -3.31 10.77 7.50
C VAL A 26 -3.45 9.26 7.69
N HIS A 27 -2.70 8.50 6.90
CA HIS A 27 -2.56 7.07 7.05
C HIS A 27 -1.13 6.78 7.50
N THR A 28 -0.97 6.04 8.59
CA THR A 28 0.35 5.72 9.13
C THR A 28 0.41 4.27 9.54
N LEU A 29 1.40 3.56 9.02
CA LEU A 29 1.81 2.26 9.52
C LEU A 29 2.87 2.51 10.59
N TRP A 30 2.44 2.41 11.85
CA TRP A 30 3.34 2.55 13.00
C TRP A 30 4.05 1.22 13.29
N PRO A 31 5.31 1.25 13.77
CA PRO A 31 5.95 0.09 14.36
C PRO A 31 5.14 -0.46 15.53
N GLU A 32 5.15 -1.78 15.69
CA GLU A 32 4.56 -2.42 16.85
C GLU A 32 5.33 -2.05 18.13
N PRO A 33 4.67 -1.97 19.31
CA PRO A 33 5.35 -1.63 20.56
C PRO A 33 6.55 -2.55 20.83
N GLY A 34 7.74 -1.96 21.00
CA GLY A 34 8.99 -2.71 21.21
C GLY A 34 9.79 -2.99 19.94
N VAL A 35 9.29 -2.61 18.76
CA VAL A 35 10.01 -2.65 17.49
C VAL A 35 10.52 -1.26 17.16
N THR A 36 11.84 -1.10 17.07
CA THR A 36 12.48 0.15 16.61
C THR A 36 12.73 0.11 15.11
N LEU A 37 12.96 1.27 14.49
CA LEU A 37 13.36 1.39 13.06
C LEU A 37 14.70 0.68 12.73
N ASP A 38 15.44 0.25 13.76
CA ASP A 38 16.69 -0.53 13.62
C ASP A 38 16.44 -2.05 13.72
N THR A 39 15.21 -2.47 13.97
CA THR A 39 14.88 -3.89 14.12
C THR A 39 14.77 -4.52 12.74
N ILE A 40 15.67 -5.47 12.45
CA ILE A 40 15.71 -6.12 11.13
C ILE A 40 14.48 -7.01 10.93
N SER A 41 13.79 -6.81 9.80
CA SER A 41 12.69 -7.66 9.36
C SER A 41 13.20 -9.03 8.92
N VAL A 42 12.52 -10.10 9.33
CA VAL A 42 12.86 -11.48 8.98
C VAL A 42 11.66 -12.17 8.35
N THR A 43 11.84 -12.72 7.14
CA THR A 43 10.81 -13.47 6.43
C THR A 43 11.17 -14.95 6.35
N GLU A 44 10.29 -15.82 6.83
CA GLU A 44 10.41 -17.26 6.70
C GLU A 44 9.87 -17.70 5.32
N GLN A 45 10.74 -18.29 4.49
CA GLN A 45 10.41 -18.67 3.11
C GLN A 45 9.53 -19.91 3.03
N SER A 46 9.58 -20.80 4.03
CA SER A 46 8.77 -22.02 4.02
C SER A 46 7.28 -21.76 4.27
N THR A 47 6.96 -20.72 5.05
CA THR A 47 5.58 -20.38 5.45
C THR A 47 5.12 -19.01 4.93
N GLY A 48 6.04 -18.16 4.48
CA GLY A 48 5.76 -16.78 4.07
C GLY A 48 5.53 -15.81 5.25
N LEU A 49 5.73 -16.27 6.49
CA LEU A 49 5.53 -15.44 7.67
C LEU A 49 6.68 -14.44 7.86
N THR A 50 6.35 -13.16 8.00
CA THR A 50 7.30 -12.12 8.44
C THR A 50 7.13 -11.87 9.93
N TYR A 51 8.23 -11.78 10.67
CA TYR A 51 8.24 -11.53 12.10
C TYR A 51 9.35 -10.54 12.50
N ARG A 52 9.29 -10.08 13.76
CA ARG A 52 10.10 -9.01 14.38
C ARG A 52 9.73 -7.59 13.96
N ALA A 53 9.80 -7.29 12.67
CA ALA A 53 9.55 -5.95 12.17
C ALA A 53 8.89 -5.99 10.79
N ALA A 54 8.06 -5.00 10.48
CA ALA A 54 7.54 -4.83 9.14
C ALA A 54 8.68 -4.41 8.19
N PRO A 55 8.67 -4.83 6.92
CA PRO A 55 9.75 -4.51 5.99
C PRO A 55 9.82 -3.02 5.62
N ALA A 56 8.70 -2.29 5.75
CA ALA A 56 8.65 -0.85 5.56
C ALA A 56 7.52 -0.24 6.38
N TYR A 57 7.75 0.97 6.87
CA TYR A 57 6.73 1.82 7.47
C TYR A 57 6.42 2.98 6.54
N THR A 58 5.14 3.33 6.43
CA THR A 58 4.70 4.40 5.54
C THR A 58 3.84 5.39 6.31
N GLN A 59 4.13 6.66 6.11
CA GLN A 59 3.27 7.77 6.51
C GLN A 59 2.80 8.51 5.26
N THR A 60 1.51 8.41 4.99
CA THR A 60 0.87 9.08 3.87
C THR A 60 -0.06 10.17 4.38
N SER A 61 0.16 11.41 3.95
CA SER A 61 -0.75 12.53 4.21
C SER A 61 -1.41 12.94 2.91
N THR A 62 -2.75 12.97 2.92
CA THR A 62 -3.55 13.35 1.76
C THR A 62 -4.49 14.51 2.11
N ASP A 63 -4.51 15.54 1.26
CA ASP A 63 -5.46 16.66 1.32
C ASP A 63 -6.14 16.81 -0.04
N PRO A 64 -7.07 15.91 -0.38
CA PRO A 64 -7.87 16.06 -1.59
C PRO A 64 -8.96 17.11 -1.39
N LYS A 65 -9.07 17.98 -2.38
CA LYS A 65 -10.16 18.92 -2.58
C LYS A 65 -10.97 18.47 -3.78
N THR A 66 -12.28 18.66 -3.72
CA THR A 66 -13.20 18.26 -4.78
C THR A 66 -14.12 19.43 -5.08
N VAL A 67 -14.26 19.75 -6.36
CA VAL A 67 -15.15 20.79 -6.85
C VAL A 67 -16.08 20.15 -7.86
N ARG A 68 -17.39 20.35 -7.70
CA ARG A 68 -18.42 19.85 -8.60
C ARG A 68 -19.36 20.97 -8.98
N ALA A 69 -19.76 21.01 -10.24
CA ALA A 69 -20.76 21.94 -10.75
C ALA A 69 -21.69 21.19 -11.70
N SER A 70 -22.99 21.45 -11.61
CA SER A 70 -23.97 20.87 -12.52
C SER A 70 -25.11 21.84 -12.79
N ALA A 71 -25.66 21.77 -14.00
CA ALA A 71 -26.84 22.51 -14.41
C ALA A 71 -27.85 21.55 -15.04
N SER A 72 -29.12 21.75 -14.73
CA SER A 72 -30.22 20.98 -15.31
C SER A 72 -31.32 21.90 -15.81
N TYR A 73 -31.81 21.62 -17.01
CA TYR A 73 -32.85 22.39 -17.67
C TYR A 73 -34.00 21.47 -18.10
N VAL A 74 -35.22 21.89 -17.77
CA VAL A 74 -36.45 21.18 -18.10
C VAL A 74 -37.26 22.03 -19.08
N THR A 75 -37.45 21.56 -20.30
CA THR A 75 -38.52 22.07 -21.18
C THR A 75 -39.75 21.18 -21.02
N GLY A 76 -40.95 21.68 -21.32
CA GLY A 76 -42.21 21.00 -20.98
C GLY A 76 -42.29 19.51 -21.32
N SER A 77 -41.56 19.05 -22.35
CA SER A 77 -41.44 17.63 -22.74
C SER A 77 -40.02 17.06 -22.74
N HIS A 78 -38.96 17.87 -22.49
CA HIS A 78 -37.57 17.39 -22.55
C HIS A 78 -36.77 17.79 -21.31
N PHE A 79 -35.79 16.96 -20.94
CA PHE A 79 -34.90 17.19 -19.81
C PHE A 79 -33.45 17.02 -20.24
N ALA A 80 -32.61 17.97 -19.85
CA ALA A 80 -31.17 17.89 -20.05
C ALA A 80 -30.42 18.24 -18.75
N LYS A 81 -29.34 17.51 -18.46
CA LYS A 81 -28.45 17.77 -17.34
C LYS A 81 -27.01 17.64 -17.78
N PHE A 82 -26.20 18.60 -17.36
CA PHE A 82 -24.78 18.65 -17.60
C PHE A 82 -24.05 18.91 -16.29
N GLY A 83 -22.85 18.36 -16.16
CA GLY A 83 -22.05 18.61 -14.97
C GLY A 83 -20.62 18.14 -15.11
N ILE A 84 -19.77 18.74 -14.29
CA ILE A 84 -18.36 18.44 -14.16
C ILE A 84 -18.04 18.20 -12.68
N SER A 85 -17.06 17.33 -12.45
CA SER A 85 -16.50 17.10 -11.12
C SER A 85 -15.01 16.91 -11.27
N GLU A 86 -14.25 17.66 -10.49
CA GLU A 86 -12.80 17.58 -10.46
C GLU A 86 -12.32 17.39 -9.03
N ARG A 87 -11.32 16.52 -8.88
CA ARG A 87 -10.65 16.26 -7.62
C ARG A 87 -9.17 16.49 -7.80
N PHE A 88 -8.65 17.41 -7.02
CA PHE A 88 -7.24 17.80 -7.03
C PHE A 88 -6.74 17.88 -5.60
N GLY A 89 -5.43 17.89 -5.42
CA GLY A 89 -4.86 18.00 -4.09
C GLY A 89 -3.54 17.28 -3.99
N ARG A 90 -3.00 17.28 -2.79
CA ARG A 90 -1.67 16.77 -2.53
C ARG A 90 -1.74 15.42 -1.86
N ASN A 91 -0.93 14.49 -2.37
CA ASN A 91 -0.67 13.20 -1.74
C ASN A 91 0.84 13.12 -1.51
N ILE A 92 1.24 13.18 -0.23
CA ILE A 92 2.63 12.99 0.19
C ILE A 92 2.70 11.63 0.86
N ALA A 93 3.51 10.73 0.31
CA ALA A 93 3.85 9.46 0.92
C ALA A 93 5.34 9.48 1.29
N VAL A 94 5.63 9.24 2.56
CA VAL A 94 6.99 9.00 3.06
C VAL A 94 7.05 7.53 3.44
N SER A 95 7.95 6.79 2.79
CA SER A 95 8.25 5.40 3.11
C SER A 95 9.63 5.30 3.74
N ASN A 96 9.70 4.72 4.93
CA ASN A 96 10.95 4.36 5.58
C ASN A 96 11.10 2.84 5.48
N THR A 97 12.20 2.38 4.88
CA THR A 97 12.57 0.96 4.87
C THR A 97 13.37 0.68 6.14
N ASP A 98 13.01 -0.40 6.86
CA ASP A 98 13.73 -0.84 8.07
C ASP A 98 15.07 -1.43 7.65
N GLN A 99 16.09 -0.56 7.60
CA GLN A 99 17.46 -0.85 7.19
C GLN A 99 17.54 -1.35 5.72
N GLU A 100 18.68 -1.20 5.06
CA GLU A 100 18.86 -1.65 3.66
C GLU A 100 18.93 -3.20 3.52
N MET A 101 18.62 -3.94 4.61
CA MET A 101 18.93 -5.35 4.74
C MET A 101 17.78 -6.12 5.41
N THR A 102 17.27 -7.14 4.70
CA THR A 102 16.24 -8.07 5.19
C THR A 102 16.80 -9.48 5.20
N TYR A 103 16.61 -10.22 6.29
CA TYR A 103 16.98 -11.64 6.32
C TYR A 103 15.82 -12.52 5.87
N ARG A 104 16.15 -13.50 5.04
CA ARG A 104 15.24 -14.59 4.70
C ARG A 104 15.75 -15.84 5.39
N PHE A 105 14.87 -16.56 6.08
CA PHE A 105 15.17 -17.87 6.64
C PHE A 105 14.36 -18.94 5.91
N GLN A 106 14.88 -20.16 5.82
CA GLN A 106 14.21 -21.36 5.37
C GLN A 106 14.29 -22.38 6.50
N ASN A 107 13.14 -22.69 7.07
CA ASN A 107 12.95 -23.57 8.21
C ASN A 107 13.88 -23.23 9.38
N GLY A 108 13.99 -21.93 9.72
CA GLY A 108 14.85 -21.46 10.81
C GLY A 108 16.35 -21.35 10.49
N SER A 109 16.77 -21.52 9.23
CA SER A 109 18.17 -21.34 8.79
C SER A 109 18.28 -20.33 7.65
N VAL A 110 19.35 -19.52 7.59
CA VAL A 110 19.58 -18.63 6.43
C VAL A 110 19.77 -19.49 5.17
N PRO A 111 19.00 -19.29 4.08
CA PRO A 111 19.19 -19.98 2.82
C PRO A 111 20.61 -19.72 2.36
N ARG A 112 21.42 -20.78 2.27
CA ARG A 112 22.75 -20.67 1.67
C ARG A 112 22.54 -20.37 0.19
N ALA A 113 23.19 -19.33 -0.33
CA ALA A 113 23.34 -19.19 -1.77
C ALA A 113 24.00 -20.47 -2.27
N ARG A 114 23.24 -21.29 -3.02
CA ARG A 114 23.76 -22.49 -3.65
C ARG A 114 24.76 -22.01 -4.71
N LEU A 115 26.04 -22.00 -4.36
CA LEU A 115 27.10 -21.96 -5.36
C LEU A 115 26.94 -23.27 -6.15
N GLU A 116 26.37 -23.16 -7.34
CA GLU A 116 26.37 -24.23 -8.34
C GLU A 116 27.81 -24.75 -8.45
N GLY A 117 28.04 -26.00 -8.04
CA GLY A 117 29.28 -26.71 -8.37
C GLY A 117 30.16 -27.26 -7.25
N GLN A 118 29.68 -27.57 -6.03
CA GLN A 118 30.52 -28.39 -5.13
C GLN A 118 29.72 -29.36 -4.26
N LEU A 119 29.59 -30.60 -4.74
CA LEU A 119 29.23 -31.75 -3.92
C LEU A 119 30.44 -32.67 -3.84
N ILE A 120 31.20 -32.56 -2.75
CA ILE A 120 32.12 -33.60 -2.29
C ILE A 120 31.23 -34.70 -1.69
N ALA A 121 31.20 -35.86 -2.34
CA ALA A 121 30.52 -37.04 -1.84
C ALA A 121 31.26 -37.57 -0.60
N ALA A 122 30.73 -37.26 0.58
CA ALA A 122 31.17 -37.86 1.84
C ALA A 122 30.35 -39.13 2.13
N GLY A 123 31.05 -40.27 2.16
CA GLY A 123 30.73 -41.36 3.09
C GLY A 123 29.69 -42.41 2.65
N ALA A 124 30.12 -43.37 1.82
CA ALA A 124 29.56 -44.72 1.86
C ALA A 124 30.66 -45.72 2.29
N LEU A 125 30.99 -45.70 3.58
CA LEU A 125 31.82 -46.73 4.20
C LEU A 125 30.96 -47.99 4.41
N ARG A 126 31.05 -48.97 3.50
CA ARG A 126 30.58 -50.34 3.78
C ARG A 126 31.77 -51.30 3.77
N ARG A 127 32.26 -51.59 4.98
CA ARG A 127 33.24 -52.67 5.22
C ARG A 127 32.63 -54.02 4.83
N SER A 128 33.38 -54.81 4.06
CA SER A 128 33.33 -56.27 4.12
C SER A 128 34.66 -56.85 3.62
N ARG A 129 35.23 -57.72 4.46
CA ARG A 129 36.50 -58.48 4.37
C ARG A 129 36.60 -59.31 3.07
N ARG A 130 37.70 -59.93 2.63
CA ARG A 130 39.18 -59.92 2.77
C ARG A 130 39.62 -61.19 1.99
N ARG A 131 40.52 -61.06 1.00
CA ARG A 131 41.46 -62.07 0.44
C ARG A 131 40.92 -63.45 -0.03
N ARG A 132 41.19 -63.78 -1.29
CA ARG A 132 42.43 -64.45 -1.71
C ARG A 132 42.82 -64.01 -3.11
#